data_AF-A0A2P5GQL2-F1
#
_entry.id   AF-A0A2P5GQL2-F1
#
_cell.length_a   1.000
_cell.length_b   1.000
_cell.length_c   1.000
_cell.angle_alpha   90.00
_cell.angle_beta   90.00
_cell.angle_gamma   90.00
#
_symmetry.space_group_name_H-M   'P 1'
#
loop_
_entity.id
_entity.type
_entity.pdbx_description
1 polymer ?
#
loop_
_entity_poly.entity_id
_entity_poly.type
_entity_poly.pdbx_seq_one_letter_code
_entity_poly.pdbx_strand_id
1 'polypeptide(L)'
;MMRKKTKATPKPAILPGNNKDPTGIDSLERRAIKDFARRMKKISRFYISALDRIPARLAVNAYYEYQLDPLLLSMVLDDASLLVDSVLLEGGQNSNWFAQTYVEVAVIRGTAQAFANLSQQSPAYLADRESLQELLLSDPYQRRMALVYARTFEEMKGLSAETKRNMARILTEGIGRGLNPKVVAVNLRKQAGIEIRRASTIARTEMTMALRRARWDEADEAMKTLGLNIRLLHFSALSPTTRQTHAARHAHIYTVEEVRTWYATGANAINCKCSQVEVLVDSKGIPLNPKVVELARKEYQQWKGLAANSLCCHQHSHAA
;
A
#
# COMPACT_ATOMS: atom_id res chain seq x y z
N MET A 1 -49.94 -29.48 8.03
CA MET A 1 -49.14 -28.73 7.03
C MET A 1 -48.09 -27.89 7.75
N MET A 2 -46.85 -28.38 7.84
CA MET A 2 -45.73 -27.57 8.35
C MET A 2 -45.39 -26.51 7.29
N ARG A 3 -45.63 -25.22 7.61
CA ARG A 3 -45.18 -24.10 6.79
C ARG A 3 -43.65 -24.21 6.65
N LYS A 4 -43.14 -24.47 5.44
CA LYS A 4 -41.74 -24.24 5.09
C LYS A 4 -41.44 -22.78 5.44
N LYS A 5 -40.71 -22.53 6.54
CA LYS A 5 -40.11 -21.22 6.80
C LYS A 5 -39.17 -20.95 5.64
N THR A 6 -39.57 -20.09 4.71
CA THR A 6 -38.67 -19.52 3.71
C THR A 6 -37.54 -18.84 4.49
N LYS A 7 -36.30 -19.34 4.36
CA LYS A 7 -35.13 -18.67 4.93
C LYS A 7 -35.13 -17.26 4.36
N ALA A 8 -35.28 -16.25 5.23
CA ALA A 8 -35.24 -14.86 4.81
C ALA A 8 -33.91 -14.58 4.12
N THR A 9 -33.95 -13.97 2.93
CA THR A 9 -32.74 -13.58 2.20
C THR A 9 -31.91 -12.64 3.06
N PRO A 10 -30.62 -12.92 3.28
CA PRO A 10 -29.73 -12.03 4.03
C PRO A 10 -29.72 -10.61 3.46
N LYS A 11 -29.42 -9.62 4.31
CA LYS A 11 -29.14 -8.27 3.82
C LYS A 11 -27.95 -8.31 2.84
N PRO A 12 -27.91 -7.44 1.83
CA PRO A 12 -26.82 -7.42 0.85
C PRO A 12 -25.48 -7.09 1.52
N ALA A 13 -24.36 -7.41 0.88
CA ALA A 13 -23.05 -6.92 1.34
C ALA A 13 -22.97 -5.38 1.25
N ILE A 14 -21.98 -4.79 1.91
CA ILE A 14 -21.71 -3.35 1.92
C ILE A 14 -20.64 -3.05 0.86
N LEU A 15 -21.03 -2.37 -0.21
CA LEU A 15 -20.08 -1.86 -1.20
C LEU A 15 -19.34 -0.62 -0.67
N PRO A 16 -18.12 -0.32 -1.17
CA PRO A 16 -17.42 0.90 -0.81
C PRO A 16 -18.25 2.14 -1.13
N GLY A 17 -18.28 3.12 -0.22
CA GLY A 17 -19.05 4.35 -0.40
C GLY A 17 -18.46 5.33 -1.43
N ASN A 18 -17.20 5.14 -1.85
CA ASN A 18 -16.55 5.92 -2.89
C ASN A 18 -15.91 4.99 -3.93
N ASN A 19 -16.49 4.94 -5.13
CA ASN A 19 -16.01 4.05 -6.17
C ASN A 19 -14.60 4.38 -6.67
N LYS A 20 -14.17 5.65 -6.56
CA LYS A 20 -12.81 6.09 -6.95
C LYS A 20 -11.76 5.78 -5.89
N ASP A 21 -12.18 5.51 -4.66
CA ASP A 21 -11.34 5.01 -3.57
C ASP A 21 -12.06 3.85 -2.84
N PRO A 22 -12.10 2.66 -3.45
CA PRO A 22 -12.72 1.47 -2.85
C PRO A 22 -12.17 1.07 -1.48
N THR A 23 -10.96 1.53 -1.17
CA THR A 23 -10.25 1.20 0.06
C THR A 23 -10.55 2.21 1.17
N GLY A 24 -10.94 3.42 0.80
CA GLY A 24 -11.24 4.53 1.70
C GLY A 24 -9.99 5.15 2.35
N ILE A 25 -8.78 4.77 1.94
CA ILE A 25 -7.51 5.18 2.58
C ILE A 25 -6.71 6.22 1.79
N ASP A 26 -7.24 6.81 0.71
CA ASP A 26 -6.51 7.78 -0.12
C ASP A 26 -5.96 8.97 0.69
N SER A 27 -6.69 9.45 1.69
CA SER A 27 -6.24 10.55 2.56
C SER A 27 -5.09 10.11 3.48
N LEU A 28 -5.16 8.89 4.01
CA LEU A 28 -4.12 8.29 4.84
C LEU A 28 -2.84 8.07 4.03
N GLU A 29 -2.96 7.51 2.82
CA GLU A 29 -1.84 7.31 1.89
C GLU A 29 -1.14 8.63 1.55
N ARG A 30 -1.91 9.68 1.23
CA ARG A 30 -1.35 11.02 0.96
C ARG A 30 -0.59 11.59 2.16
N ARG A 31 -1.02 11.30 3.39
CA ARG A 31 -0.29 11.71 4.60
C ARG A 31 1.02 10.92 4.75
N ALA A 32 0.98 9.60 4.58
CA ALA A 32 2.17 8.75 4.62
C ALA A 32 3.21 9.20 3.59
N ILE A 33 2.79 9.45 2.34
CA ILE A 33 3.67 9.95 1.27
C ILE A 33 4.31 11.29 1.64
N LYS A 34 3.56 12.21 2.25
CA LYS A 34 4.11 13.50 2.70
C LYS A 34 5.13 13.32 3.82
N ASP A 35 4.93 12.38 4.73
CA ASP A 35 5.88 12.08 5.80
C ASP A 35 7.16 11.45 5.25
N PHE A 36 7.04 10.45 4.36
CA PHE A 36 8.19 9.92 3.61
C PHE A 36 8.97 11.03 2.90
N ALA A 37 8.28 11.95 2.21
CA ALA A 37 8.93 13.07 1.54
C ALA A 37 9.68 13.99 2.51
N ARG A 38 9.12 14.23 3.71
CA ARG A 38 9.76 15.02 4.76
C ARG A 38 11.03 14.33 5.28
N ARG A 39 10.95 13.03 5.56
CA ARG A 39 12.04 12.19 6.03
C ARG A 39 13.18 12.09 5.01
N MET A 40 12.86 11.87 3.73
CA MET A 40 13.85 11.86 2.65
C MET A 40 14.50 13.22 2.43
N LYS A 41 13.76 14.33 2.59
CA LYS A 41 14.35 15.68 2.57
C LYS A 41 15.33 15.88 3.73
N LYS A 42 15.04 15.37 4.93
CA LYS A 42 15.97 15.40 6.08
C LYS A 42 17.26 14.65 5.76
N ILE A 43 17.16 13.44 5.20
CA ILE A 43 18.31 12.64 4.76
C ILE A 43 19.12 13.39 3.71
N SER A 44 18.47 13.90 2.66
CA SER A 44 19.13 14.64 1.59
C SER A 44 19.91 15.85 2.10
N ARG A 45 19.31 16.65 3.00
CA ARG A 45 19.98 17.81 3.61
C ARG A 45 21.23 17.39 4.37
N PHE A 46 21.20 16.28 5.10
CA PHE A 46 22.35 15.81 5.84
C PHE A 46 23.51 15.39 4.94
N TYR A 47 23.23 14.61 3.89
CA TYR A 47 24.25 14.26 2.89
C TYR A 47 24.84 15.49 2.21
N ILE A 48 24.06 16.55 2.02
CA ILE A 48 24.56 17.81 1.46
C ILE A 48 25.44 18.54 2.48
N SER A 49 25.03 18.64 3.75
CA SER A 49 25.87 19.25 4.79
C SER A 49 27.15 18.47 5.07
N ALA A 50 27.15 17.17 4.79
CA ALA A 50 28.34 16.34 4.87
C ALA A 50 29.40 16.75 3.82
N LEU A 51 29.00 17.32 2.67
CA LEU A 51 29.96 17.86 1.70
C LEU A 51 30.76 19.03 2.26
N ASP A 52 30.15 19.86 3.12
CA ASP A 52 30.80 21.01 3.73
C ASP A 52 31.93 20.60 4.70
N ARG A 53 31.92 19.33 5.15
CA ARG A 53 32.95 18.76 6.01
C ARG A 53 34.17 18.27 5.22
N ILE A 54 34.08 18.15 3.89
CA ILE A 54 35.13 17.61 3.04
C ILE A 54 35.80 18.79 2.33
N PRO A 55 37.04 19.17 2.69
CA PRO A 55 37.70 20.32 2.10
C PRO A 55 37.85 20.12 0.58
N ALA A 56 37.41 21.10 -0.19
CA ALA A 56 37.51 21.09 -1.64
C ALA A 56 38.10 22.41 -2.14
N ARG A 57 39.09 22.32 -3.03
CA ARG A 57 39.70 23.49 -3.69
C ARG A 57 39.55 23.38 -5.19
N LEU A 58 39.40 24.52 -5.86
CA LEU A 58 39.41 24.55 -7.32
C LEU A 58 40.83 24.23 -7.81
N ALA A 59 40.98 23.18 -8.62
CA ALA A 59 42.23 22.80 -9.25
C ALA A 59 42.34 23.39 -10.66
N VAL A 60 43.55 23.34 -11.22
CA VAL A 60 43.83 23.72 -12.61
C VAL A 60 42.95 22.87 -13.55
N ASN A 61 42.37 23.48 -14.58
CA ASN A 61 41.40 22.87 -15.52
C ASN A 61 39.96 22.65 -14.99
N ALA A 62 39.54 23.40 -13.98
CA ALA A 62 38.14 23.49 -13.50
C ALA A 62 37.55 22.23 -12.81
N TYR A 63 38.40 21.27 -12.44
CA TYR A 63 38.03 20.18 -11.53
C TYR A 63 38.25 20.61 -10.08
N TYR A 64 37.51 20.01 -9.15
CA TYR A 64 37.71 20.22 -7.71
C TYR A 64 38.58 19.13 -7.14
N GLU A 65 39.67 19.51 -6.49
CA GLU A 65 40.49 18.60 -5.71
C GLU A 65 39.93 18.53 -4.30
N TYR A 66 39.41 17.36 -3.95
CA TYR A 66 38.98 17.06 -2.59
C TYR A 66 40.19 16.57 -1.79
N GLN A 67 40.43 17.19 -0.63
CA GLN A 67 41.43 16.68 0.31
C GLN A 67 40.87 15.44 0.99
N LEU A 68 41.04 14.31 0.30
CA LEU A 68 40.51 13.02 0.68
C LEU A 68 41.36 12.43 1.81
N ASP A 69 40.91 12.61 3.04
CA ASP A 69 41.30 11.77 4.16
C ASP A 69 40.35 10.55 4.21
N PRO A 70 40.86 9.31 3.98
CA PRO A 70 40.04 8.11 4.02
C PRO A 70 39.27 7.93 5.34
N LEU A 71 39.85 8.34 6.47
CA LEU A 71 39.20 8.25 7.78
C LEU A 71 38.03 9.23 7.89
N LEU A 72 38.23 10.46 7.42
CA LEU A 72 37.16 11.46 7.38
C LEU A 72 36.00 11.01 6.50
N LEU A 73 36.29 10.44 5.33
CA LEU A 73 35.27 9.95 4.41
C LEU A 73 34.47 8.79 5.02
N SER A 74 35.14 7.83 5.69
CA SER A 74 34.44 6.72 6.35
C SER A 74 33.54 7.23 7.48
N MET A 75 34.04 8.13 8.33
CA MET A 75 33.24 8.74 9.40
C MET A 75 31.99 9.46 8.85
N VAL A 76 32.13 10.21 7.76
CA VAL A 76 31.00 10.90 7.12
C VAL A 76 29.94 9.92 6.60
N LEU A 77 30.37 8.82 5.99
CA LEU A 77 29.47 7.80 5.46
C LEU A 77 28.77 7.02 6.58
N ASP A 78 29.47 6.73 7.67
CA ASP A 78 28.92 6.05 8.85
C ASP A 78 27.89 6.93 9.57
N ASP A 79 28.20 8.22 9.80
CA ASP A 79 27.28 9.22 10.31
C ASP A 79 26.00 9.28 9.46
N ALA A 80 26.15 9.30 8.14
CA ALA A 80 25.03 9.36 7.22
C ALA A 80 24.21 8.07 7.23
N SER A 81 24.86 6.91 7.36
CA SER A 81 24.21 5.61 7.52
C SER A 81 23.36 5.56 8.79
N LEU A 82 23.92 5.98 9.93
CA LEU A 82 23.20 6.05 11.20
C LEU A 82 22.02 7.01 11.15
N LEU A 83 22.19 8.17 10.49
CA LEU A 83 21.07 9.09 10.29
C LEU A 83 19.95 8.45 9.48
N VAL A 84 20.26 7.78 8.36
CA VAL A 84 19.22 7.18 7.52
C VAL A 84 18.41 6.15 8.32
N ASP A 85 19.06 5.32 9.14
CA ASP A 85 18.35 4.37 10.01
C ASP A 85 17.51 5.08 11.06
N SER A 86 18.07 6.06 11.78
CA SER A 86 17.29 6.81 12.79
C SER A 86 16.05 7.50 12.20
N VAL A 87 16.08 7.84 10.90
CA VAL A 87 14.97 8.51 10.21
C VAL A 87 13.97 7.51 9.62
N LEU A 88 14.42 6.41 9.01
CA LEU A 88 13.50 5.48 8.33
C LEU A 88 13.04 4.35 9.25
N LEU A 89 13.87 3.94 10.20
CA LEU A 89 13.62 2.89 11.18
C LEU A 89 13.26 3.46 12.56
N GLU A 90 12.90 4.75 12.64
CA GLU A 90 12.43 5.40 13.88
C GLU A 90 11.37 4.55 14.59
N GLY A 91 11.60 4.25 15.87
CA GLY A 91 10.73 3.40 16.70
C GLY A 91 11.03 1.90 16.64
N GLY A 92 11.97 1.46 15.79
CA GLY A 92 12.37 0.06 15.68
C GLY A 92 11.26 -0.86 15.18
N GLN A 93 11.42 -2.17 15.39
CA GLN A 93 10.51 -3.18 14.82
C GLN A 93 9.08 -3.09 15.34
N ASN A 94 8.92 -2.83 16.64
CA ASN A 94 7.61 -2.88 17.31
C ASN A 94 6.88 -1.54 17.32
N SER A 95 7.54 -0.45 16.95
CA SER A 95 6.96 0.89 17.01
C SER A 95 7.39 1.75 15.82
N ASN A 96 7.68 1.12 14.68
CA ASN A 96 8.07 1.84 13.48
C ASN A 96 7.01 2.89 13.10
N TRP A 97 7.45 4.13 12.89
CA TRP A 97 6.54 5.26 12.60
C TRP A 97 5.56 4.98 11.45
N PHE A 98 6.01 4.30 10.38
CA PHE A 98 5.17 4.00 9.21
C PHE A 98 4.15 2.90 9.54
N ALA A 99 4.61 1.85 10.22
CA ALA A 99 3.75 0.75 10.63
C ALA A 99 2.64 1.22 11.57
N GLN A 100 3.00 1.90 12.66
CA GLN A 100 2.06 2.32 13.71
C GLN A 100 1.10 3.42 13.23
N THR A 101 1.61 4.44 12.53
CA THR A 101 0.79 5.62 12.19
C THR A 101 -0.11 5.37 10.97
N TYR A 102 0.29 4.47 10.06
CA TYR A 102 -0.37 4.33 8.77
C TYR A 102 -0.82 2.92 8.46
N VAL A 103 0.05 1.91 8.62
CA VAL A 103 -0.31 0.53 8.26
C VAL A 103 -1.32 -0.06 9.25
N GLU A 104 -1.12 0.11 10.55
CA GLU A 104 -2.07 -0.35 11.58
C GLU A 104 -3.44 0.29 11.37
N VAL A 105 -3.51 1.58 11.09
CA VAL A 105 -4.77 2.28 10.79
C VAL A 105 -5.48 1.68 9.57
N ALA A 106 -4.72 1.27 8.55
CA ALA A 106 -5.27 0.60 7.36
C ALA A 106 -5.81 -0.81 7.70
N VAL A 107 -5.12 -1.56 8.55
CA VAL A 107 -5.55 -2.89 9.05
C VAL A 107 -6.81 -2.77 9.90
N ILE A 108 -6.86 -1.84 10.85
CA ILE A 108 -8.04 -1.56 11.68
C ILE A 108 -9.22 -1.23 10.79
N ARG A 109 -9.02 -0.37 9.77
CA ARG A 109 -10.07 -0.03 8.81
C ARG A 109 -10.54 -1.24 8.00
N GLY A 110 -9.63 -2.09 7.51
CA GLY A 110 -10.00 -3.32 6.81
C GLY A 110 -10.82 -4.26 7.69
N THR A 111 -10.39 -4.45 8.93
CA THR A 111 -11.10 -5.26 9.94
C THR A 111 -12.48 -4.68 10.24
N ALA A 112 -12.59 -3.36 10.42
CA ALA A 112 -13.87 -2.68 10.64
C ALA A 112 -14.81 -2.82 9.44
N GLN A 113 -14.29 -2.75 8.21
CA GLN A 113 -15.07 -2.98 6.99
C GLN A 113 -15.60 -4.41 6.92
N ALA A 114 -14.75 -5.41 7.19
CA ALA A 114 -15.15 -6.82 7.21
C ALA A 114 -16.17 -7.08 8.33
N PHE A 115 -15.93 -6.58 9.54
CA PHE A 115 -16.84 -6.68 10.67
C PHE A 115 -18.22 -6.11 10.33
N ALA A 116 -18.31 -4.86 9.88
CA ALA A 116 -19.59 -4.24 9.54
C ALA A 116 -20.31 -5.01 8.43
N ASN A 117 -19.58 -5.47 7.42
CA ASN A 117 -20.13 -6.18 6.28
C ASN A 117 -20.64 -7.58 6.64
N LEU A 118 -19.88 -8.36 7.40
CA LEU A 118 -20.26 -9.71 7.82
C LEU A 118 -21.37 -9.69 8.87
N SER A 119 -21.33 -8.75 9.82
CA SER A 119 -22.40 -8.52 10.79
C SER A 119 -23.73 -8.18 10.14
N GLN A 120 -23.72 -7.45 9.02
CA GLN A 120 -24.94 -7.16 8.26
C GLN A 120 -25.52 -8.41 7.58
N GLN A 121 -24.66 -9.29 7.06
CA GLN A 121 -25.07 -10.44 6.27
C GLN A 121 -25.42 -11.67 7.13
N SER A 122 -24.77 -11.86 8.28
CA SER A 122 -24.88 -13.06 9.09
C SER A 122 -25.26 -12.75 10.54
N PRO A 123 -26.47 -13.12 10.99
CA PRO A 123 -26.83 -13.08 12.40
C PRO A 123 -25.90 -13.94 13.27
N ALA A 124 -25.38 -15.06 12.74
CA ALA A 124 -24.44 -15.91 13.47
C ALA A 124 -23.09 -15.21 13.68
N TYR A 125 -22.61 -14.46 12.68
CA TYR A 125 -21.40 -13.65 12.83
C TYR A 125 -21.58 -12.54 13.86
N LEU A 126 -22.71 -11.81 13.78
CA LEU A 126 -23.01 -10.73 14.72
C LEU A 126 -23.18 -11.23 16.16
N ALA A 127 -23.64 -12.47 16.35
CA ALA A 127 -23.75 -13.08 17.67
C ALA A 127 -22.40 -13.55 18.24
N ASP A 128 -21.45 -13.97 17.39
CA ASP A 128 -20.10 -14.39 17.82
C ASP A 128 -19.15 -13.20 18.01
N ARG A 129 -19.23 -12.19 17.15
CA ARG A 129 -18.42 -10.97 17.21
C ARG A 129 -19.26 -9.85 17.82
N GLU A 130 -19.30 -9.76 19.15
CA GLU A 130 -20.18 -8.80 19.85
C GLU A 130 -19.86 -7.35 19.47
N SER A 131 -18.57 -7.03 19.31
CA SER A 131 -18.12 -5.68 18.95
C SER A 131 -16.84 -5.68 18.13
N LEU A 132 -16.59 -4.57 17.44
CA LEU A 132 -15.31 -4.34 16.77
C LEU A 132 -14.16 -4.30 17.79
N GLN A 133 -14.39 -3.71 18.96
CA GLN A 133 -13.39 -3.59 20.02
C GLN A 133 -12.90 -4.96 20.48
N GLU A 134 -13.82 -5.88 20.75
CA GLU A 134 -13.48 -7.24 21.14
C GLU A 134 -12.76 -7.99 20.02
N LEU A 135 -13.20 -7.84 18.77
CA LEU A 135 -12.50 -8.42 17.62
C LEU A 135 -11.05 -7.92 17.51
N LEU A 136 -10.83 -6.61 17.72
CA LEU A 136 -9.49 -6.02 17.71
C LEU A 136 -8.65 -6.44 18.93
N LEU A 137 -9.25 -6.88 20.03
CA LEU A 137 -8.53 -7.42 21.20
C LEU A 137 -8.29 -8.93 21.11
N SER A 138 -8.95 -9.60 20.16
CA SER A 138 -8.86 -11.06 20.01
C SER A 138 -7.44 -11.54 19.66
N ASP A 139 -7.08 -12.70 20.22
CA ASP A 139 -5.83 -13.41 19.93
C ASP A 139 -5.54 -13.58 18.43
N PRO A 140 -6.50 -14.04 17.59
CA PRO A 140 -6.29 -14.17 16.15
C PRO A 140 -5.94 -12.85 15.49
N TYR A 141 -6.60 -11.74 15.86
CA TYR A 141 -6.29 -10.42 15.33
C TYR A 141 -4.88 -9.97 15.76
N GLN A 142 -4.54 -10.07 17.04
CA GLN A 142 -3.25 -9.61 17.57
C GLN A 142 -2.07 -10.37 16.94
N ARG A 143 -2.18 -11.69 16.74
CA ARG A 143 -1.16 -12.50 16.05
C ARG A 143 -0.96 -12.06 14.61
N ARG A 144 -2.04 -11.77 13.88
CA ARG A 144 -1.98 -11.28 12.49
C ARG A 144 -1.37 -9.88 12.41
N MET A 145 -1.70 -9.01 13.36
CA MET A 145 -1.11 -7.67 13.45
C MET A 145 0.40 -7.73 13.67
N ALA A 146 0.89 -8.63 14.54
CA ALA A 146 2.33 -8.82 14.75
C ALA A 146 3.07 -9.22 13.45
N LEU A 147 2.45 -10.05 12.61
CA LEU A 147 3.01 -10.41 11.29
C LEU A 147 3.03 -9.22 10.32
N VAL A 148 1.99 -8.37 10.35
CA VAL A 148 1.96 -7.13 9.56
C VAL A 148 3.08 -6.18 9.99
N TYR A 149 3.29 -6.02 11.30
CA TYR A 149 4.38 -5.24 11.86
C TYR A 149 5.75 -5.74 11.39
N ALA A 150 6.01 -7.03 11.54
CA ALA A 150 7.26 -7.64 11.11
C ALA A 150 7.52 -7.41 9.61
N ARG A 151 6.53 -7.72 8.75
CA ARG A 151 6.65 -7.51 7.30
C ARG A 151 6.90 -6.05 6.93
N THR A 152 6.15 -5.13 7.53
CA THR A 152 6.30 -3.69 7.26
C THR A 152 7.70 -3.20 7.66
N PHE A 153 8.22 -3.68 8.79
CA PHE A 153 9.56 -3.32 9.23
C PHE A 153 10.66 -3.87 8.31
N GLU A 154 10.51 -5.09 7.79
CA GLU A 154 11.44 -5.62 6.77
C GLU A 154 11.47 -4.75 5.50
N GLU A 155 10.30 -4.31 5.02
CA GLU A 155 10.21 -3.40 3.86
C GLU A 155 10.92 -2.06 4.15
N MET A 156 10.76 -1.53 5.37
CA MET A 156 11.43 -0.30 5.80
C MET A 156 12.95 -0.46 5.93
N LYS A 157 13.44 -1.63 6.35
CA LYS A 157 14.88 -1.95 6.32
C LYS A 157 15.41 -1.99 4.90
N GLY A 158 14.66 -2.59 3.97
CA GLY A 158 14.98 -2.59 2.55
C GLY A 158 15.12 -1.17 1.99
N LEU A 159 14.14 -0.31 2.26
CA LEU A 159 14.18 1.11 1.86
C LEU A 159 15.37 1.84 2.49
N SER A 160 15.68 1.60 3.77
CA SER A 160 16.83 2.20 4.45
C SER A 160 18.14 1.79 3.79
N ALA A 161 18.37 0.49 3.61
CA ALA A 161 19.58 -0.05 3.00
C ALA A 161 19.80 0.46 1.57
N GLU A 162 18.73 0.53 0.77
CA GLU A 162 18.79 1.07 -0.58
C GLU A 162 19.08 2.58 -0.60
N THR A 163 18.44 3.34 0.28
CA THR A 163 18.69 4.78 0.41
C THR A 163 20.15 5.05 0.75
N LYS A 164 20.72 4.34 1.74
CA LYS A 164 22.13 4.45 2.11
C LYS A 164 23.06 4.18 0.94
N ARG A 165 22.87 3.03 0.28
CA ARG A 165 23.69 2.60 -0.86
C ARG A 165 23.69 3.65 -1.98
N ASN A 166 22.50 4.11 -2.37
CA ASN A 166 22.37 5.05 -3.49
C ASN A 166 22.94 6.43 -3.14
N MET A 167 22.67 6.93 -1.94
CA MET A 167 23.14 8.25 -1.51
C MET A 167 24.66 8.26 -1.31
N ALA A 168 25.23 7.23 -0.68
CA ALA A 168 26.68 7.06 -0.51
C ALA A 168 27.40 6.96 -1.86
N ARG A 169 26.84 6.20 -2.82
CA ARG A 169 27.40 6.09 -4.17
C ARG A 169 27.43 7.44 -4.89
N ILE A 170 26.35 8.22 -4.87
CA ILE A 170 26.32 9.55 -5.51
C ILE A 170 27.34 10.49 -4.88
N LEU A 171 27.49 10.46 -3.56
CA LEU A 171 28.47 11.26 -2.83
C LEU A 171 29.90 10.89 -3.24
N THR A 172 30.25 9.60 -3.13
CA THR A 172 31.60 9.10 -3.40
C THR A 172 32.00 9.21 -4.88
N GLU A 173 31.10 8.92 -5.82
CA GLU A 173 31.33 9.13 -7.25
C GLU A 173 31.56 10.61 -7.58
N GLY A 174 30.80 11.52 -6.95
CA GLY A 174 30.94 12.95 -7.17
C GLY A 174 32.29 13.48 -6.69
N ILE A 175 32.73 13.04 -5.52
CA ILE A 175 34.02 13.38 -4.93
C ILE A 175 35.17 12.79 -5.75
N GLY A 176 35.11 11.49 -6.07
CA GLY A 176 36.17 10.79 -6.81
C GLY A 176 36.38 11.33 -8.22
N ARG A 177 35.34 11.90 -8.85
CA ARG A 177 35.43 12.58 -10.16
C ARG A 177 35.85 14.04 -10.05
N GLY A 178 36.06 14.58 -8.85
CA GLY A 178 36.38 15.99 -8.65
C GLY A 178 35.28 16.95 -9.13
N LEU A 179 34.01 16.55 -9.00
CA LEU A 179 32.89 17.42 -9.40
C LEU A 179 32.81 18.65 -8.48
N ASN A 180 32.24 19.74 -8.99
CA ASN A 180 31.90 20.89 -8.14
C ASN A 180 30.95 20.46 -6.99
N PRO A 181 31.20 20.82 -5.73
CA PRO A 181 30.32 20.47 -4.60
C PRO A 181 28.84 20.83 -4.81
N LYS A 182 28.56 21.94 -5.52
CA LYS A 182 27.20 22.33 -5.89
C LYS A 182 26.54 21.31 -6.84
N VAL A 183 27.32 20.73 -7.76
CA VAL A 183 26.85 19.67 -8.67
C VAL A 183 26.57 18.38 -7.90
N VAL A 184 27.46 18.00 -6.97
CA VAL A 184 27.23 16.83 -6.10
C VAL A 184 25.97 17.02 -5.26
N ALA A 185 25.77 18.20 -4.67
CA ALA A 185 24.56 18.54 -3.93
C ALA A 185 23.28 18.46 -4.80
N VAL A 186 23.34 18.91 -6.05
CA VAL A 186 22.22 18.75 -7.00
C VAL A 186 21.93 17.26 -7.28
N ASN A 187 22.96 16.45 -7.48
CA ASN A 187 22.81 15.02 -7.72
C ASN A 187 22.21 14.29 -6.51
N LEU A 188 22.63 14.63 -5.29
CA LEU A 188 22.06 14.11 -4.05
C LEU A 188 20.57 14.49 -3.90
N ARG A 189 20.18 15.72 -4.25
CA ARG A 189 18.75 16.12 -4.26
C ARG A 189 17.95 15.33 -5.28
N LYS A 190 18.49 15.12 -6.48
CA LYS A 190 17.85 14.32 -7.53
C LYS A 190 17.66 12.87 -7.06
N GLN A 191 18.69 12.26 -6.47
CA GLN A 191 18.62 10.90 -5.94
C GLN A 191 17.57 10.80 -4.82
N ALA A 192 17.53 11.75 -3.89
CA ALA A 192 16.49 11.78 -2.86
C ALA A 192 15.08 11.87 -3.46
N GLY A 193 14.90 12.57 -4.59
CA GLY A 193 13.64 12.57 -5.34
C GLY A 193 13.23 11.19 -5.88
N ILE A 194 14.19 10.35 -6.25
CA ILE A 194 13.96 8.95 -6.64
C ILE A 194 13.55 8.12 -5.42
N GLU A 195 14.26 8.27 -4.30
CA GLU A 195 13.92 7.58 -3.05
C GLU A 195 12.52 7.95 -2.54
N ILE A 196 12.08 9.20 -2.71
CA ILE A 196 10.70 9.63 -2.41
C ILE A 196 9.68 8.87 -3.27
N ARG A 197 9.95 8.68 -4.56
CA ARG A 197 9.04 7.94 -5.45
C ARG A 197 8.94 6.47 -5.07
N ARG A 198 10.07 5.85 -4.69
CA ARG A 198 10.13 4.48 -4.17
C ARG A 198 9.33 4.35 -2.88
N ALA A 199 9.62 5.20 -1.89
CA ALA A 199 8.87 5.26 -0.63
C ALA A 199 7.36 5.50 -0.84
N SER A 200 6.99 6.32 -1.82
CA SER A 200 5.58 6.54 -2.17
C SER A 200 4.91 5.30 -2.78
N THR A 201 5.68 4.44 -3.44
CA THR A 201 5.19 3.16 -3.99
C THR A 201 5.01 2.14 -2.87
N ILE A 202 5.93 2.11 -1.90
CA ILE A 202 5.81 1.32 -0.67
C ILE A 202 4.54 1.73 0.07
N ALA A 203 4.33 3.02 0.34
CA ALA A 203 3.13 3.51 1.03
C ALA A 203 1.82 3.02 0.39
N ARG A 204 1.69 3.19 -0.93
CA ARG A 204 0.49 2.77 -1.69
C ARG A 204 0.35 1.26 -1.86
N THR A 205 1.41 0.49 -1.64
CA THR A 205 1.35 -0.97 -1.81
C THR A 205 1.09 -1.61 -0.46
N GLU A 206 1.89 -1.25 0.55
CA GLU A 206 1.84 -1.83 1.88
C GLU A 206 0.54 -1.50 2.61
N MET A 207 0.11 -0.24 2.60
CA MET A 207 -1.11 0.16 3.31
C MET A 207 -2.35 -0.51 2.71
N THR A 208 -2.47 -0.50 1.39
CA THR A 208 -3.62 -1.12 0.73
C THR A 208 -3.59 -2.63 0.87
N MET A 209 -2.43 -3.28 0.77
CA MET A 209 -2.31 -4.73 0.99
C MET A 209 -2.61 -5.13 2.42
N ALA A 210 -2.19 -4.34 3.42
CA ALA A 210 -2.50 -4.58 4.82
C ALA A 210 -4.01 -4.49 5.09
N LEU A 211 -4.68 -3.48 4.52
CA LEU A 211 -6.15 -3.37 4.57
C LEU A 211 -6.84 -4.59 3.96
N ARG A 212 -6.42 -4.99 2.76
CA ARG A 212 -7.02 -6.15 2.07
C ARG A 212 -6.80 -7.44 2.85
N ARG A 213 -5.59 -7.66 3.35
CA ARG A 213 -5.26 -8.84 4.15
C ARG A 213 -6.12 -8.91 5.40
N ALA A 214 -6.31 -7.80 6.11
CA ALA A 214 -7.20 -7.75 7.28
C ALA A 214 -8.62 -8.25 6.97
N ARG A 215 -9.15 -7.87 5.80
CA ARG A 215 -10.46 -8.33 5.31
C ARG A 215 -10.49 -9.82 5.01
N TRP A 216 -9.47 -10.30 4.31
CA TRP A 216 -9.35 -11.73 3.94
C TRP A 216 -9.17 -12.61 5.17
N ASP A 217 -8.37 -12.13 6.12
CA ASP A 217 -8.09 -12.85 7.35
C ASP A 217 -9.35 -12.97 8.22
N GLU A 218 -10.17 -11.91 8.32
CA GLU A 218 -11.45 -12.03 9.05
C GLU A 218 -12.45 -12.91 8.31
N ALA A 219 -12.49 -12.86 6.98
CA ALA A 219 -13.28 -13.79 6.19
C ALA A 219 -12.85 -15.24 6.45
N ASP A 220 -11.54 -15.54 6.40
CA ASP A 220 -11.00 -16.87 6.68
C ASP A 220 -11.33 -17.34 8.09
N GLU A 221 -11.22 -16.46 9.09
CA GLU A 221 -11.53 -16.79 10.48
C GLU A 221 -13.01 -17.13 10.63
N ALA A 222 -13.91 -16.31 10.09
CA ALA A 222 -15.34 -16.56 10.13
C ALA A 222 -15.76 -17.83 9.37
N MET A 223 -15.09 -18.19 8.28
CA MET A 223 -15.31 -19.48 7.61
C MET A 223 -14.91 -20.65 8.51
N LYS A 224 -13.77 -20.54 9.20
CA LYS A 224 -13.23 -21.60 10.07
C LYS A 224 -14.04 -21.80 11.36
N THR A 225 -14.37 -20.72 12.06
CA THR A 225 -14.98 -20.81 13.39
C THR A 225 -16.50 -20.93 13.34
N LEU A 226 -17.14 -20.34 12.32
CA LEU A 226 -18.60 -20.28 12.22
C LEU A 226 -19.17 -21.09 11.05
N GLY A 227 -18.31 -21.70 10.22
CA GLY A 227 -18.75 -22.48 9.06
C GLY A 227 -19.47 -21.63 8.00
N LEU A 228 -19.20 -20.32 7.94
CA LEU A 228 -19.78 -19.46 6.91
C LEU A 228 -19.16 -19.81 5.55
N ASN A 229 -19.97 -19.70 4.49
CA ASN A 229 -19.48 -19.78 3.11
C ASN A 229 -19.29 -18.35 2.58
N ILE A 230 -18.05 -17.89 2.51
CA ILE A 230 -17.71 -16.52 2.09
C ILE A 230 -16.93 -16.56 0.77
N ARG A 231 -17.30 -15.67 -0.16
CA ARG A 231 -16.48 -15.30 -1.32
C ARG A 231 -16.14 -13.82 -1.25
N LEU A 232 -15.11 -13.40 -1.97
CA LEU A 232 -14.64 -12.04 -2.07
C LEU A 232 -14.99 -11.47 -3.44
N LEU A 233 -15.96 -10.56 -3.47
CA LEU A 233 -16.22 -9.70 -4.63
C LEU A 233 -15.02 -8.79 -4.87
N HIS A 234 -14.41 -8.88 -6.05
CA HIS A 234 -13.35 -7.97 -6.44
C HIS A 234 -13.97 -6.64 -6.88
N PHE A 235 -13.61 -5.56 -6.18
CA PHE A 235 -14.13 -4.22 -6.44
C PHE A 235 -12.99 -3.30 -6.87
N SER A 236 -12.85 -3.12 -8.17
CA SER A 236 -11.85 -2.22 -8.75
C SER A 236 -12.29 -0.76 -8.67
N ALA A 237 -11.33 0.16 -8.54
CA ALA A 237 -11.62 1.60 -8.52
C ALA A 237 -12.15 2.14 -9.86
N LEU A 238 -11.95 1.38 -10.95
CA LEU A 238 -12.37 1.74 -12.31
C LEU A 238 -11.98 3.19 -12.69
N SER A 239 -10.84 3.65 -12.18
CA SER A 239 -10.23 4.92 -12.57
C SER A 239 -9.72 4.86 -14.02
N PRO A 240 -9.44 6.00 -14.66
CA PRO A 240 -8.81 6.04 -15.99
C PRO A 240 -7.48 5.28 -16.07
N THR A 241 -6.79 5.10 -14.94
CA THR A 241 -5.52 4.38 -14.82
C THR A 241 -5.67 2.94 -14.32
N THR A 242 -6.90 2.43 -14.20
CA THR A 242 -7.13 1.05 -13.76
C THR A 242 -6.64 0.09 -14.84
N ARG A 243 -5.73 -0.82 -14.47
CA ARG A 243 -5.22 -1.88 -15.35
C ARG A 243 -6.35 -2.78 -15.83
N GLN A 244 -6.29 -3.20 -17.09
CA GLN A 244 -7.31 -4.06 -17.70
C GLN A 244 -7.51 -5.37 -16.92
N THR A 245 -6.42 -6.00 -16.44
CA THR A 245 -6.48 -7.24 -15.63
C THR A 245 -7.20 -7.05 -14.30
N HIS A 246 -7.19 -5.83 -13.75
CA HIS A 246 -7.94 -5.49 -12.54
C HIS A 246 -9.40 -5.24 -12.87
N ALA A 247 -9.66 -4.39 -13.87
CA ALA A 247 -11.02 -4.08 -14.33
C ALA A 247 -11.77 -5.35 -14.74
N ALA A 248 -11.12 -6.31 -15.41
CA ALA A 248 -11.71 -7.59 -15.79
C ALA A 248 -12.20 -8.43 -14.60
N ARG A 249 -11.59 -8.29 -13.43
CA ARG A 249 -12.04 -8.97 -12.20
C ARG A 249 -13.18 -8.25 -11.51
N HIS A 250 -13.44 -6.98 -11.83
CA HIS A 250 -14.53 -6.21 -11.21
C HIS A 250 -15.86 -6.96 -11.34
N ALA A 251 -16.68 -6.91 -10.30
CA ALA A 251 -17.96 -7.62 -10.20
C ALA A 251 -17.90 -9.17 -10.16
N HIS A 252 -16.71 -9.77 -10.11
CA HIS A 252 -16.55 -11.22 -9.95
C HIS A 252 -16.21 -11.57 -8.51
N ILE A 253 -16.69 -12.71 -8.05
CA ILE A 253 -16.45 -13.24 -6.71
C ILE A 253 -15.43 -14.38 -6.79
N TYR A 254 -14.53 -14.43 -5.80
CA TYR A 254 -13.44 -15.40 -5.73
C TYR A 254 -13.35 -15.97 -4.31
N THR A 255 -12.74 -17.13 -4.16
CA THR A 255 -12.28 -17.59 -2.84
C THR A 255 -11.18 -16.68 -2.30
N VAL A 256 -10.95 -16.74 -0.99
CA VAL A 256 -9.85 -16.00 -0.38
C VAL A 256 -8.50 -16.42 -0.97
N GLU A 257 -8.30 -17.72 -1.21
CA GLU A 257 -7.05 -18.24 -1.76
C GLU A 257 -6.80 -17.78 -3.20
N GLU A 258 -7.82 -17.79 -4.07
CA GLU A 258 -7.72 -17.24 -5.43
C GLU A 258 -7.33 -15.75 -5.42
N VAL A 259 -7.82 -14.99 -4.44
CA VAL A 259 -7.45 -13.58 -4.26
C VAL A 259 -5.99 -13.45 -3.80
N ARG A 260 -5.56 -14.23 -2.81
CA ARG A 260 -4.17 -14.23 -2.31
C ARG A 260 -3.19 -14.57 -3.43
N THR A 261 -3.44 -15.67 -4.14
CA THR A 261 -2.62 -16.11 -5.28
C THR A 261 -2.56 -15.03 -6.37
N TRP A 262 -3.70 -14.42 -6.70
CA TRP A 262 -3.72 -13.38 -7.73
C TRP A 262 -2.89 -12.15 -7.32
N TYR A 263 -3.00 -11.70 -6.07
CA TYR A 263 -2.21 -10.56 -5.59
C TYR A 263 -0.72 -10.87 -5.41
N ALA A 264 -0.35 -12.13 -5.18
CA ALA A 264 1.05 -12.57 -5.15
C ALA A 264 1.68 -12.66 -6.55
N THR A 265 0.88 -12.63 -7.61
CA THR A 265 1.37 -12.76 -8.99
C THR A 265 1.81 -11.42 -9.55
N GLY A 266 3.07 -11.34 -9.99
CA GLY A 266 3.62 -10.19 -10.70
C GLY A 266 3.39 -8.87 -9.96
N ALA A 267 2.88 -7.87 -10.69
CA ALA A 267 2.66 -6.52 -10.15
C ALA A 267 1.23 -6.27 -9.62
N ASN A 268 0.38 -7.28 -9.46
CA ASN A 268 -1.04 -7.09 -9.15
C ASN A 268 -1.27 -6.37 -7.81
N ALA A 269 -0.44 -6.60 -6.80
CA ALA A 269 -0.52 -5.88 -5.53
C ALA A 269 -0.06 -4.42 -5.62
N ILE A 270 0.89 -4.13 -6.51
CA ILE A 270 1.63 -2.87 -6.55
C ILE A 270 0.74 -1.73 -7.02
N ASN A 271 0.71 -0.64 -6.27
CA ASN A 271 0.05 0.64 -6.61
C ASN A 271 -1.41 0.46 -7.12
N CYS A 272 -2.13 -0.47 -6.52
CA CYS A 272 -3.50 -0.83 -6.90
C CYS A 272 -4.50 -0.25 -5.91
N LYS A 273 -5.61 0.34 -6.39
CA LYS A 273 -6.71 0.84 -5.54
C LYS A 273 -7.90 -0.11 -5.38
N CYS A 274 -7.80 -1.36 -5.85
CA CYS A 274 -8.90 -2.31 -5.74
C CYS A 274 -9.11 -2.73 -4.28
N SER A 275 -10.33 -3.13 -3.94
CA SER A 275 -10.70 -3.71 -2.65
C SER A 275 -11.45 -5.02 -2.87
N GLN A 276 -11.69 -5.76 -1.79
CA GLN A 276 -12.47 -7.00 -1.80
C GLN A 276 -13.65 -6.84 -0.88
N VAL A 277 -14.83 -7.31 -1.26
CA VAL A 277 -16.03 -7.26 -0.41
C VAL A 277 -16.48 -8.68 -0.10
N GLU A 278 -16.66 -9.01 1.17
CA GLU A 278 -17.12 -10.32 1.61
C GLU A 278 -18.59 -10.50 1.19
N VAL A 279 -18.91 -11.63 0.56
CA VAL A 279 -20.24 -11.99 0.08
C VAL A 279 -20.55 -13.39 0.57
N LEU A 280 -21.63 -13.55 1.33
CA LEU A 280 -22.11 -14.88 1.70
C LEU A 280 -22.68 -15.61 0.48
N VAL A 281 -22.31 -16.88 0.33
CA VAL A 281 -22.74 -17.74 -0.76
C VAL A 281 -23.38 -19.03 -0.27
N ASP A 282 -24.16 -19.69 -1.12
CA ASP A 282 -24.63 -21.05 -0.89
C ASP A 282 -23.54 -22.10 -1.15
N SER A 283 -23.89 -23.39 -1.04
CA SER A 283 -22.97 -24.50 -1.30
C SER A 283 -22.49 -24.60 -2.77
N LYS A 284 -23.18 -23.93 -3.70
CA LYS A 284 -22.80 -23.85 -5.12
C LYS A 284 -21.95 -22.62 -5.43
N GLY A 285 -21.67 -21.78 -4.42
CA GLY A 285 -20.92 -20.53 -4.59
C GLY A 285 -21.77 -19.37 -5.14
N ILE A 286 -23.11 -19.50 -5.13
CA ILE A 286 -24.02 -18.45 -5.59
C ILE A 286 -24.29 -17.48 -4.44
N PRO A 287 -24.17 -16.15 -4.64
CA PRO A 287 -24.50 -15.16 -3.61
C PRO A 287 -25.88 -15.38 -3.01
N LEU A 288 -25.96 -15.45 -1.67
CA LEU A 288 -27.25 -15.50 -0.97
C LEU A 288 -28.08 -14.24 -1.24
N ASN A 289 -27.42 -13.12 -1.50
CA ASN A 289 -28.03 -11.88 -1.99
C ASN A 289 -27.23 -11.33 -3.19
N PRO A 290 -27.76 -11.36 -4.42
CA PRO A 290 -27.00 -10.98 -5.62
C PRO A 290 -26.87 -9.45 -5.84
N LYS A 291 -27.60 -8.63 -5.07
CA LYS A 291 -27.74 -7.19 -5.33
C LYS A 291 -26.40 -6.46 -5.49
N VAL A 292 -25.42 -6.77 -4.65
CA VAL A 292 -24.09 -6.11 -4.72
C VAL A 292 -23.30 -6.48 -5.97
N VAL A 293 -23.43 -7.72 -6.43
CA VAL A 293 -22.78 -8.21 -7.65
C VAL A 293 -23.44 -7.56 -8.86
N GLU A 294 -24.76 -7.43 -8.86
CA GLU A 294 -25.50 -6.74 -9.92
C GLU A 294 -25.15 -5.25 -10.01
N LEU A 295 -25.03 -4.55 -8.86
CA LEU A 295 -24.61 -3.15 -8.81
C LEU A 295 -23.20 -2.98 -9.36
N ALA A 296 -22.23 -3.77 -8.89
CA ALA A 296 -20.86 -3.75 -9.42
C ALA A 296 -20.82 -4.06 -10.92
N ARG A 297 -21.66 -4.99 -11.41
CA ARG A 297 -21.73 -5.31 -12.83
C ARG A 297 -22.24 -4.12 -13.65
N LYS A 298 -23.24 -3.39 -13.16
CA LYS A 298 -23.75 -2.18 -13.82
C LYS A 298 -22.66 -1.10 -13.90
N GLU A 299 -21.91 -0.89 -12.83
CA GLU A 299 -20.78 0.05 -12.81
C GLU A 299 -19.71 -0.32 -13.84
N TYR A 300 -19.37 -1.60 -13.96
CA TYR A 300 -18.42 -2.08 -14.96
C TYR A 300 -18.88 -1.82 -16.40
N GLN A 301 -20.16 -2.01 -16.71
CA GLN A 301 -20.69 -1.72 -18.04
C GLN A 301 -20.64 -0.23 -18.38
N GLN A 302 -20.96 0.63 -17.42
CA GLN A 302 -20.83 2.08 -17.59
C GLN A 302 -19.38 2.49 -17.84
N TRP A 303 -18.44 1.92 -17.07
CA TRP A 303 -17.01 2.16 -17.27
C TRP A 303 -16.53 1.72 -18.65
N LYS A 304 -16.96 0.54 -19.14
CA LYS A 304 -16.64 0.08 -20.49
C LYS A 304 -17.15 1.04 -21.57
N GLY A 305 -18.37 1.54 -21.44
CA GLY A 305 -18.95 2.51 -22.37
C GLY A 305 -18.14 3.81 -22.42
N LEU A 306 -17.70 4.32 -21.27
CA LEU A 306 -16.87 5.53 -21.18
C LEU A 306 -15.45 5.30 -21.75
N ALA A 307 -14.84 4.16 -21.45
CA ALA A 307 -13.52 3.80 -21.98
C ALA A 307 -13.55 3.69 -23.51
N ALA A 308 -14.58 3.07 -24.08
CA ALA A 308 -14.75 2.96 -25.53
C ALA A 308 -14.90 4.34 -26.20
N ASN A 309 -15.66 5.26 -25.60
CA ASN A 309 -15.84 6.62 -26.12
C ASN A 309 -14.55 7.45 -26.07
N SER A 310 -13.68 7.24 -25.06
CA SER A 310 -12.40 7.95 -24.98
C SER A 310 -11.39 7.57 -26.07
N LEU A 311 -11.50 6.35 -26.61
CA LEU A 311 -10.70 5.89 -27.76
C LEU A 311 -11.16 6.51 -29.08
N CYS A 312 -12.46 6.77 -29.25
CA CYS A 312 -12.99 7.48 -30.43
C CYS A 312 -12.59 8.96 -30.47
N CYS A 313 -12.55 9.65 -29.33
CA CYS A 313 -12.20 11.09 -29.31
C CYS A 313 -10.72 11.38 -29.63
N HIS A 314 -9.81 10.42 -29.44
CA HIS A 314 -8.40 10.58 -29.83
C HIS A 314 -8.13 10.37 -31.32
N GLN A 315 -9.07 9.79 -32.07
CA GLN A 315 -8.94 9.61 -33.52
C GLN A 315 -9.40 10.84 -34.32
N HIS A 316 -10.04 11.81 -33.67
CA HIS A 316 -10.52 13.04 -34.32
C HIS A 316 -9.63 14.27 -34.10
N SER A 317 -8.53 14.15 -33.36
CA SER A 317 -7.62 15.26 -33.04
C SER A 317 -6.39 15.37 -33.94
N HIS A 318 -6.36 14.67 -35.08
CA HIS A 318 -5.25 14.71 -36.05
C HIS A 318 -5.71 15.03 -37.50
N ALA A 319 -6.78 15.79 -37.65
CA ALA A 319 -7.19 16.34 -38.94
C ALA A 319 -7.56 17.82 -38.80
N ALA A 320 -6.54 18.67 -38.68
CA ALA A 320 -6.52 20.09 -39.06
C ALA A 320 -5.08 20.60 -38.99
#